data_AF-A0A1C6L3U6-F1
#
_entry.id   AF-A0A1C6L3U6-F1
#
_cell.length_a   1.000
_cell.length_b   1.000
_cell.length_c   1.000
_cell.angle_alpha   90.00
_cell.angle_beta   90.00
_cell.angle_gamma   90.00
#
_symmetry.space_group_name_H-M   'P 1'
#
loop_
_entity.id
_entity.type
_entity.pdbx_description
1 polymer ?
#
loop_
_entity_poly.entity_id
_entity_poly.type
_entity_poly.pdbx_seq_one_letter_code
_entity_poly.pdbx_strand_id
1 'polypeptide(L)'
;MSSMMEFMEKITPLNKKYDRKKGMTLVEIMAAMAILSILFVGISTMMINTAKTEDKSNVLLNNTAIIRAIFTSFEVNTDGSRTIDYINNTRFYNLKEKVNITLRFNTIENMQQQLKDDLIISDGSNYIAEITIRDDGDNIYNIKINLINNIKNEDITKEMYVYRKI
;
A
#
# COMPACT_ATOMS: atom_id res chain seq x y z
N MET A 1 38.68 90.57 -11.70
CA MET A 1 39.15 89.70 -10.60
C MET A 1 38.53 88.33 -10.80
N SER A 2 39.37 87.35 -11.15
CA SER A 2 39.02 85.92 -11.18
C SER A 2 39.31 85.33 -9.80
N SER A 3 38.71 84.16 -9.53
CA SER A 3 39.06 83.18 -8.50
C SER A 3 38.52 83.40 -7.07
N MET A 4 37.39 82.74 -6.78
CA MET A 4 37.32 81.72 -5.72
C MET A 4 36.16 80.76 -6.02
N MET A 5 36.07 80.32 -7.28
CA MET A 5 35.22 79.22 -7.74
C MET A 5 35.86 77.85 -7.40
N GLU A 6 36.81 77.81 -6.47
CA GLU A 6 37.70 76.65 -6.34
C GLU A 6 37.76 76.02 -4.95
N PHE A 7 37.02 76.49 -3.95
CA PHE A 7 37.06 75.82 -2.65
C PHE A 7 35.68 75.59 -2.06
N MET A 8 35.31 74.31 -2.12
CA MET A 8 34.20 73.69 -1.41
C MET A 8 32.84 73.83 -2.08
N GLU A 9 32.81 73.34 -3.31
CA GLU A 9 32.05 72.14 -3.63
C GLU A 9 32.33 71.04 -2.58
N LYS A 10 31.95 71.25 -1.30
CA LYS A 10 31.72 70.14 -0.38
C LYS A 10 30.37 69.61 -0.78
N ILE A 11 30.42 68.85 -1.87
CA ILE A 11 29.53 67.74 -2.18
C ILE A 11 29.27 67.07 -0.84
N THR A 12 28.16 67.43 -0.20
CA THR A 12 27.54 66.52 0.72
C THR A 12 26.64 65.75 -0.21
N PRO A 13 27.09 64.62 -0.80
CA PRO A 13 26.13 63.80 -1.48
C PRO A 13 25.15 63.45 -0.37
N LEU A 14 23.87 63.75 -0.57
CA LEU A 14 22.82 63.12 0.21
C LEU A 14 23.06 61.63 0.04
N ASN A 15 23.77 61.05 1.00
CA ASN A 15 24.04 59.63 1.11
C ASN A 15 22.75 59.02 1.69
N LYS A 16 21.61 59.30 1.06
CA LYS A 16 20.55 58.32 0.99
C LYS A 16 21.18 57.20 0.16
N LYS A 17 21.68 56.17 0.86
CA LYS A 17 21.65 54.82 0.34
C LYS A 17 20.21 54.58 -0.11
N TYR A 18 19.89 54.98 -1.33
CA TYR A 18 18.77 54.42 -2.03
C TYR A 18 19.17 52.97 -2.20
N ASP A 19 18.62 52.13 -1.33
CA ASP A 19 18.45 50.73 -1.61
C ASP A 19 17.56 50.70 -2.86
N ARG A 20 18.18 50.88 -4.03
CA ARG A 20 17.48 50.84 -5.32
C ARG A 20 17.01 49.40 -5.40
N LYS A 21 15.72 49.17 -5.07
CA LYS A 21 15.04 47.91 -5.33
C LYS A 21 15.43 47.49 -6.74
N LYS A 22 16.27 46.46 -6.86
CA LYS A 22 16.80 46.02 -8.14
C LYS A 22 15.59 45.48 -8.91
N GLY A 23 15.10 46.24 -9.89
CA GLY A 23 14.00 45.81 -10.73
C GLY A 23 14.41 44.55 -11.48
N MET A 24 13.52 43.56 -11.54
CA MET A 24 13.80 42.32 -12.25
C MET A 24 13.64 42.57 -13.76
N THR A 25 14.65 42.23 -14.54
CA THR A 25 14.60 42.31 -16.00
C THR A 25 13.66 41.25 -16.56
N LEU A 26 13.14 41.46 -17.77
CA LEU A 26 12.19 40.53 -18.40
C LEU A 26 12.81 39.13 -18.58
N VAL A 27 14.11 39.03 -18.84
CA VAL A 27 14.83 37.75 -18.95
C VAL A 27 14.90 37.03 -17.60
N GLU A 28 15.14 37.74 -16.50
CA GLU A 28 15.15 37.16 -15.15
C GLU A 28 13.75 36.65 -14.76
N ILE A 29 12.68 37.35 -15.14
CA ILE A 29 11.30 36.90 -14.90
C ILE A 29 11.02 35.62 -15.72
N MET A 30 11.39 35.58 -17.00
CA MET A 30 11.18 34.40 -17.84
C MET A 30 11.98 33.20 -17.33
N ALA A 31 13.23 33.40 -16.93
CA ALA A 31 14.06 32.36 -16.34
C ALA A 31 13.46 31.84 -15.02
N ALA A 32 13.02 32.75 -14.14
CA ALA A 32 12.37 32.37 -12.90
C ALA A 32 11.06 31.59 -13.13
N MET A 33 10.23 32.02 -14.09
CA MET A 33 9.01 31.30 -14.46
C MET A 33 9.32 29.92 -15.03
N ALA A 34 10.32 29.78 -15.90
CA ALA A 34 10.72 28.49 -16.45
C ALA A 34 11.19 27.51 -15.36
N ILE A 35 12.03 27.99 -14.43
CA ILE A 35 12.49 27.20 -13.29
C ILE A 35 11.32 26.78 -12.39
N LEU A 36 10.41 27.72 -12.08
CA LEU A 36 9.22 27.44 -11.28
C LEU A 36 8.30 26.42 -11.95
N SER A 37 8.09 26.50 -13.26
CA SER A 37 7.28 25.54 -14.00
C SER A 37 7.88 24.14 -13.94
N ILE A 38 9.19 23.99 -14.13
CA ILE A 38 9.88 22.69 -14.04
C ILE A 38 9.77 22.13 -12.62
N LEU A 39 10.00 22.96 -11.60
CA LEU A 39 9.86 22.54 -10.19
C LEU A 39 8.45 22.10 -9.87
N PHE A 40 7.43 22.84 -10.32
CA PHE A 40 6.03 22.52 -10.08
C PHE A 40 5.63 21.19 -10.72
N VAL A 41 6.04 20.95 -11.97
CA VAL A 41 5.79 19.68 -12.67
C VAL A 41 6.54 18.53 -11.98
N GLY A 42 7.79 18.76 -11.57
CA GLY A 42 8.62 17.77 -10.87
C GLY A 42 7.99 17.32 -9.56
N ILE A 43 7.61 18.27 -8.69
CA ILE A 43 6.97 17.98 -7.40
C ILE A 43 5.61 17.32 -7.61
N SER A 44 4.80 17.83 -8.54
CA SER A 44 3.47 17.26 -8.82
C SER A 44 3.55 15.82 -9.30
N THR A 45 4.48 15.53 -10.20
CA THR A 45 4.73 14.17 -10.71
C THR A 45 5.21 13.25 -9.59
N MET A 46 6.12 13.73 -8.74
CA MET A 46 6.58 12.98 -7.58
C MET A 46 5.42 12.66 -6.62
N MET A 47 4.58 13.64 -6.27
CA MET A 47 3.43 13.44 -5.39
C MET A 47 2.44 12.41 -5.95
N ILE A 48 2.11 12.50 -7.24
CA ILE A 48 1.21 11.55 -7.91
C ILE A 48 1.79 10.13 -7.87
N ASN A 49 3.10 9.99 -8.12
CA ASN A 49 3.76 8.69 -8.08
C ASN A 49 3.82 8.11 -6.67
N THR A 50 4.08 8.94 -5.65
CA THR A 50 4.03 8.52 -4.25
C THR A 50 2.63 8.04 -3.87
N ALA A 51 1.58 8.81 -4.20
CA ALA A 51 0.20 8.42 -3.91
C ALA A 51 -0.19 7.10 -4.57
N LYS A 52 0.20 6.89 -5.84
CA LYS A 52 -0.02 5.62 -6.54
C LYS A 52 0.74 4.45 -5.90
N THR A 53 1.97 4.69 -5.45
CA THR A 53 2.80 3.67 -4.81
C THR A 53 2.25 3.28 -3.44
N GLU A 54 1.78 4.26 -2.68
CA GLU A 54 1.12 4.05 -1.39
C GLU A 54 -0.17 3.24 -1.55
N ASP A 55 -1.03 3.61 -2.51
CA ASP A 55 -2.26 2.85 -2.78
C ASP A 55 -1.95 1.40 -3.14
N LYS A 56 -1.00 1.14 -4.05
CA LYS A 56 -0.56 -0.22 -4.38
C LYS A 56 0.00 -0.98 -3.18
N SER A 57 0.79 -0.31 -2.33
CA SER A 57 1.37 -0.93 -1.13
C SER A 57 0.28 -1.31 -0.13
N ASN A 58 -0.71 -0.44 0.06
CA ASN A 58 -1.86 -0.71 0.93
C ASN A 58 -2.70 -1.88 0.42
N VAL A 59 -2.93 -1.95 -0.90
CA VAL A 59 -3.64 -3.09 -1.50
C VAL A 59 -2.87 -4.39 -1.31
N LEU A 60 -1.56 -4.40 -1.57
CA LEU A 60 -0.71 -5.57 -1.35
C LEU A 60 -0.72 -6.01 0.13
N LEU A 61 -0.63 -5.06 1.06
CA LEU A 61 -0.66 -5.32 2.50
C LEU A 61 -2.00 -5.93 2.93
N ASN A 62 -3.11 -5.36 2.46
CA ASN A 62 -4.46 -5.87 2.75
C ASN A 62 -4.66 -7.28 2.19
N ASN A 63 -4.32 -7.51 0.91
CA ASN A 63 -4.45 -8.83 0.30
C ASN A 63 -3.57 -9.86 1.02
N THR A 64 -2.34 -9.48 1.41
CA THR A 64 -1.43 -10.36 2.17
C THR A 64 -1.98 -10.67 3.57
N ALA A 65 -2.56 -9.68 4.26
CA ALA A 65 -3.18 -9.89 5.56
C ALA A 65 -4.38 -10.86 5.49
N ILE A 66 -5.21 -10.74 4.46
CA ILE A 66 -6.34 -11.66 4.20
C ILE A 66 -5.82 -13.08 3.96
N ILE A 67 -4.88 -13.26 3.04
CA ILE A 67 -4.29 -14.58 2.74
C ILE A 67 -3.67 -15.20 4.00
N ARG A 68 -2.94 -14.41 4.78
CA ARG A 68 -2.37 -14.86 6.06
C ARG A 68 -3.46 -15.29 7.04
N ALA A 69 -4.55 -14.54 7.15
CA ALA A 69 -5.67 -14.92 8.00
C ALA A 69 -6.31 -16.26 7.56
N ILE A 70 -6.41 -16.52 6.25
CA ILE A 70 -6.87 -17.83 5.75
C ILE A 70 -5.86 -18.92 6.13
N PHE A 71 -4.56 -18.71 5.89
CA PHE A 71 -3.53 -19.69 6.25
C PHE A 71 -3.50 -20.01 7.75
N THR A 72 -3.69 -19.02 8.63
CA THR A 72 -3.75 -19.27 10.07
C THR A 72 -4.91 -20.18 10.48
N SER A 73 -5.98 -20.25 9.68
CA SER A 73 -7.07 -21.21 9.91
C SER A 73 -6.65 -22.66 9.61
N PHE A 74 -5.55 -22.85 8.89
CA PHE A 74 -4.93 -24.12 8.56
C PHE A 74 -3.60 -24.38 9.29
N GLU A 75 -3.10 -23.44 10.09
CA GLU A 75 -1.94 -23.66 10.95
C GLU A 75 -2.36 -24.34 12.26
N VAL A 76 -1.49 -25.17 12.82
CA VAL A 76 -1.64 -25.79 14.15
C VAL A 76 -0.62 -25.14 15.05
N ASN A 77 -1.04 -24.62 16.20
CA ASN A 77 -0.09 -24.04 17.13
C ASN A 77 0.57 -25.19 17.90
N THR A 78 1.88 -25.34 17.74
CA THR A 78 2.66 -26.30 18.52
C THR A 78 2.73 -25.97 20.03
N ASP A 79 2.10 -24.87 20.46
CA ASP A 79 2.16 -24.33 21.82
C ASP A 79 1.22 -25.03 22.82
N GLY A 80 0.68 -26.20 22.47
CA GLY A 80 0.12 -27.14 23.45
C GLY A 80 -1.29 -26.82 23.96
N SER A 81 -1.98 -25.83 23.36
CA SER A 81 -3.40 -25.62 23.60
C SER A 81 -4.22 -26.67 22.86
N ARG A 82 -4.41 -27.83 23.51
CA ARG A 82 -5.14 -29.00 22.98
C ARG A 82 -6.48 -28.65 22.33
N THR A 83 -7.16 -27.60 22.80
CA THR A 83 -8.46 -27.18 22.29
C THR A 83 -8.37 -26.47 20.94
N ILE A 84 -7.40 -25.56 20.74
CA ILE A 84 -7.24 -24.81 19.48
C ILE A 84 -6.74 -25.75 18.39
N ASP A 85 -5.80 -26.63 18.74
CA ASP A 85 -5.26 -27.61 17.80
C ASP A 85 -6.32 -28.62 17.38
N TYR A 86 -7.19 -29.06 18.29
CA TYR A 86 -8.31 -29.94 17.95
C TYR A 86 -9.30 -29.27 16.99
N ILE A 87 -9.64 -27.99 17.23
CA ILE A 87 -10.55 -27.23 16.37
C ILE A 87 -9.94 -27.03 14.97
N ASN A 88 -8.66 -26.62 14.89
CA ASN A 88 -7.99 -26.40 13.61
C ASN A 88 -7.71 -27.72 12.86
N ASN A 89 -7.46 -28.83 13.56
CA ASN A 89 -7.41 -30.17 12.96
C ASN A 89 -8.77 -30.59 12.42
N THR A 90 -9.84 -30.45 13.20
CA THR A 90 -11.19 -30.81 12.77
C THR A 90 -11.62 -30.00 11.54
N ARG A 91 -11.37 -28.68 11.54
CA ARG A 91 -11.62 -27.83 10.37
C ARG A 91 -10.80 -28.25 9.17
N PHE A 92 -9.51 -28.52 9.35
CA PHE A 92 -8.65 -28.98 8.27
C PHE A 92 -9.18 -30.30 7.67
N TYR A 93 -9.53 -31.28 8.50
CA TYR A 93 -10.07 -32.55 8.04
C TYR A 93 -11.46 -32.42 7.39
N ASN A 94 -12.29 -31.47 7.82
CA ASN A 94 -13.56 -31.19 7.15
C ASN A 94 -13.36 -30.50 5.79
N LEU A 95 -12.37 -29.60 5.71
CA LEU A 95 -12.10 -28.80 4.52
C LEU A 95 -11.28 -29.57 3.47
N LYS A 96 -10.38 -30.47 3.87
CA LYS A 96 -9.59 -31.29 2.92
C LYS A 96 -10.47 -32.19 2.05
N GLU A 97 -11.62 -32.63 2.59
CA GLU A 97 -12.59 -33.47 1.86
C GLU A 97 -13.35 -32.64 0.81
N LYS A 98 -13.31 -31.31 0.91
CA LYS A 98 -13.89 -30.41 -0.07
C LYS A 98 -12.86 -30.12 -1.17
N VAL A 99 -13.16 -30.61 -2.38
CA VAL A 99 -12.29 -30.47 -3.55
C VAL A 99 -11.94 -29.01 -3.85
N ASN A 100 -12.91 -28.09 -3.71
CA ASN A 100 -12.70 -26.65 -3.87
C ASN A 100 -13.55 -25.90 -2.85
N ILE A 101 -12.94 -24.97 -2.12
CA ILE A 101 -13.62 -24.10 -1.16
C ILE A 101 -13.63 -22.70 -1.75
N THR A 102 -14.80 -22.09 -1.87
CA THR A 102 -14.92 -20.72 -2.35
C THR A 102 -15.58 -19.87 -1.28
N LEU A 103 -14.84 -18.88 -0.79
CA LEU A 103 -15.30 -17.92 0.21
C LEU A 103 -15.61 -16.59 -0.47
N ARG A 104 -16.74 -15.98 -0.12
CA ARG A 104 -17.16 -14.67 -0.65
C ARG A 104 -17.43 -13.75 0.52
N PHE A 105 -16.59 -12.72 0.71
CA PHE A 105 -16.62 -11.92 1.93
C PHE A 105 -16.25 -10.45 1.71
N ASN A 106 -16.63 -9.63 2.69
CA ASN A 106 -16.31 -8.20 2.74
C ASN A 106 -15.30 -7.87 3.84
N THR A 107 -15.26 -8.69 4.90
CA THR A 107 -14.38 -8.52 6.06
C THR A 107 -13.72 -9.84 6.44
N ILE A 108 -12.62 -9.76 7.19
CA ILE A 108 -11.90 -10.94 7.70
C ILE A 108 -12.76 -11.71 8.70
N GLU A 109 -13.58 -11.05 9.52
CA GLU A 109 -14.48 -11.74 10.44
C GLU A 109 -15.49 -12.61 9.70
N ASN A 110 -16.10 -12.07 8.63
CA ASN A 110 -17.05 -12.82 7.81
C ASN A 110 -16.37 -14.03 7.19
N MET A 111 -15.18 -13.86 6.61
CA MET A 111 -14.38 -14.95 6.06
C MET A 111 -14.11 -16.06 7.10
N GLN A 112 -13.71 -15.68 8.32
CA GLN A 112 -13.46 -16.64 9.39
C GLN A 112 -14.73 -17.37 9.84
N GLN A 113 -15.90 -16.73 9.78
CA GLN A 113 -17.18 -17.39 10.03
C GLN A 113 -17.54 -18.38 8.91
N GLN A 114 -17.32 -18.04 7.64
CA GLN A 114 -17.58 -18.97 6.53
C GLN A 114 -16.71 -20.23 6.62
N LEU A 115 -15.45 -20.09 7.05
CA LEU A 115 -14.54 -21.21 7.32
C LEU A 115 -14.98 -22.09 8.52
N LYS A 116 -15.87 -21.59 9.38
CA LYS A 116 -16.38 -22.32 10.56
C LYS A 116 -17.68 -23.03 10.28
N ASP A 117 -18.65 -22.28 9.74
CA ASP A 117 -20.07 -22.65 9.77
C ASP A 117 -20.63 -22.88 8.36
N ASP A 118 -19.79 -22.95 7.33
CA ASP A 118 -20.17 -23.09 5.91
C ASP A 118 -21.19 -22.04 5.43
N LEU A 119 -21.24 -20.88 6.10
CA LEU A 119 -22.20 -19.84 5.80
C LEU A 119 -21.87 -19.17 4.45
N ILE A 120 -22.74 -19.32 3.45
CA ILE A 120 -22.54 -18.68 2.14
C ILE A 120 -23.16 -17.28 2.18
N ILE A 121 -22.34 -16.24 2.06
CA ILE A 121 -22.83 -14.87 1.85
C ILE A 121 -22.84 -14.60 0.34
N SER A 122 -24.04 -14.29 -0.20
CA SER A 122 -24.28 -14.10 -1.63
C SER A 122 -24.24 -12.62 -2.04
N ASP A 123 -23.78 -12.42 -3.29
CA ASP A 123 -23.73 -11.24 -4.16
C ASP A 123 -23.24 -9.89 -3.60
N GLY A 124 -22.21 -9.35 -4.25
CA GLY A 124 -21.58 -8.07 -3.91
C GLY A 124 -20.34 -8.17 -3.01
N SER A 125 -19.68 -9.33 -2.95
CA SER A 125 -18.48 -9.53 -2.14
C SER A 125 -17.27 -8.74 -2.70
N ASN A 126 -16.61 -7.98 -1.83
CA ASN A 126 -15.37 -7.27 -2.14
C ASN A 126 -14.22 -8.22 -2.44
N TYR A 127 -14.21 -9.39 -1.79
CA TYR A 127 -13.17 -10.39 -1.91
C TYR A 127 -13.76 -11.76 -2.18
N ILE A 128 -13.08 -12.54 -3.02
CA ILE A 128 -13.37 -13.94 -3.27
C ILE A 128 -12.07 -14.71 -3.01
N ALA A 129 -12.10 -15.72 -2.15
CA ALA A 129 -10.95 -16.61 -1.95
C ALA A 129 -11.31 -18.02 -2.41
N GLU A 130 -10.55 -18.54 -3.36
CA GLU A 130 -10.62 -19.91 -3.84
C GLU A 130 -9.49 -20.69 -3.19
N ILE A 131 -9.83 -21.72 -2.42
CA ILE A 131 -8.87 -22.52 -1.66
C ILE A 131 -8.92 -23.94 -2.20
N THR A 132 -7.75 -24.46 -2.53
CA THR A 132 -7.54 -25.86 -2.96
C THR A 132 -6.56 -26.51 -2.00
N ILE A 133 -6.93 -27.66 -1.47
CA ILE A 133 -6.07 -28.47 -0.60
C ILE A 133 -5.71 -29.74 -1.37
N ARG A 134 -4.42 -30.01 -1.54
CA ARG A 134 -3.91 -31.23 -2.18
C ARG A 134 -3.06 -32.01 -1.20
N ASP A 135 -3.23 -33.31 -1.17
CA ASP A 135 -2.37 -34.23 -0.43
C ASP A 135 -1.17 -34.57 -1.34
N ASP A 136 0.03 -34.17 -0.91
CA ASP A 136 1.28 -34.41 -1.64
C ASP A 136 2.02 -35.65 -1.08
N GLY A 137 1.40 -36.41 -0.16
CA GLY A 137 1.95 -37.59 0.48
C GLY A 137 2.73 -37.29 1.77
N ASP A 138 3.11 -38.33 2.51
CA ASP A 138 3.90 -38.21 3.75
C ASP A 138 3.34 -37.24 4.80
N ASN A 139 2.00 -37.13 4.88
CA ASN A 139 1.30 -36.18 5.75
C ASN A 139 1.55 -34.71 5.39
N ILE A 140 1.97 -34.41 4.16
CA ILE A 140 2.21 -33.06 3.66
C ILE A 140 1.05 -32.66 2.76
N TYR A 141 0.46 -31.50 3.04
CA TYR A 141 -0.64 -30.95 2.28
C TYR A 141 -0.26 -29.60 1.70
N ASN A 142 -0.48 -29.43 0.39
CA ASN A 142 -0.34 -28.16 -0.31
C ASN A 142 -1.68 -27.43 -0.29
N ILE A 143 -1.68 -26.25 0.34
CA ILE A 143 -2.81 -25.34 0.41
C ILE A 143 -2.54 -24.19 -0.55
N LYS A 144 -3.31 -24.14 -1.63
CA LYS A 144 -3.31 -23.05 -2.60
C LYS A 144 -4.49 -22.13 -2.36
N ILE A 145 -4.22 -20.82 -2.33
CA ILE A 145 -5.24 -19.78 -2.18
C ILE A 145 -5.10 -18.83 -3.37
N ASN A 146 -6.17 -18.66 -4.12
CA ASN A 146 -6.34 -17.58 -5.08
C ASN A 146 -7.31 -16.54 -4.50
N LEU A 147 -6.81 -15.34 -4.20
CA LEU A 147 -7.60 -14.23 -3.70
C LEU A 147 -7.89 -13.25 -4.84
N ILE A 148 -9.16 -13.04 -5.14
CA ILE A 148 -9.65 -12.04 -6.09
C ILE A 148 -10.18 -10.85 -5.30
N ASN A 149 -9.57 -9.68 -5.51
CA ASN A 149 -10.00 -8.41 -4.93
C ASN A 149 -10.83 -7.64 -5.98
N ASN A 150 -12.15 -7.68 -5.83
CA ASN A 150 -13.08 -7.03 -6.75
C ASN A 150 -13.08 -5.50 -6.66
N ILE A 151 -12.57 -4.92 -5.56
CA ILE A 151 -12.49 -3.45 -5.39
C ILE A 151 -11.42 -2.87 -6.32
N LYS A 152 -10.27 -3.54 -6.42
CA LYS A 152 -9.11 -3.08 -7.19
C LYS A 152 -8.90 -3.85 -8.48
N ASN A 153 -9.71 -4.90 -8.72
CA ASN A 153 -9.61 -5.81 -9.84
C ASN A 153 -8.21 -6.45 -9.95
N GLU A 154 -7.72 -6.95 -8.82
CA GLU A 154 -6.42 -7.63 -8.69
C GLU A 154 -6.62 -9.06 -8.18
N ASP A 155 -5.76 -9.96 -8.63
CA ASP A 155 -5.69 -11.35 -8.20
C ASP A 155 -4.31 -11.67 -7.58
N ILE A 156 -4.32 -12.39 -6.47
CA ILE A 156 -3.09 -12.88 -5.84
C ILE A 156 -3.25 -14.35 -5.52
N THR A 157 -2.34 -15.15 -6.06
CA THR A 157 -2.21 -16.56 -5.71
C THR A 157 -1.03 -16.78 -4.76
N LYS A 158 -1.26 -17.54 -3.69
CA LYS A 158 -0.23 -18.01 -2.76
C LYS A 158 -0.43 -19.49 -2.43
N GLU A 159 0.67 -20.16 -2.16
CA GLU A 159 0.70 -21.58 -1.81
C GLU A 159 1.49 -21.77 -0.52
N MET A 160 1.07 -22.71 0.32
CA MET A 160 1.72 -23.09 1.57
C MET A 160 1.70 -24.61 1.72
N TYR A 161 2.79 -25.17 2.23
CA TYR A 161 2.88 -26.58 2.60
C TYR A 161 2.69 -26.73 4.10
N VAL A 162 1.78 -27.61 4.51
CA VAL A 162 1.48 -27.87 5.91
C VAL A 162 1.66 -29.35 6.20
N TYR A 163 2.43 -29.67 7.22
CA TYR A 163 2.57 -31.04 7.72
C TYR A 163 1.46 -31.34 8.74
N ARG A 164 0.71 -32.42 8.55
CA ARG A 164 -0.42 -32.84 9.39
C ARG A 164 -0.40 -34.35 9.61
N LYS A 165 0.19 -34.78 10.72
CA LYS A 165 0.17 -36.18 11.14
C LYS A 165 -1.28 -36.60 11.47
N ILE A 166 -1.80 -37.57 10.74
CA ILE A 166 -3.07 -38.25 11.04
C ILE A 166 -2.93 -39.08 12.30
#